data_AF-A0A379XVA6-F1
#
_entry.id   AF-A0A379XVA6-F1
#
_cell.length_a   1.000
_cell.length_b   1.000
_cell.length_c   1.000
_cell.angle_alpha   90.00
_cell.angle_beta   90.00
_cell.angle_gamma   90.00
#
_symmetry.space_group_name_H-M   'P 1'
#
loop_
_entity.id
_entity.type
_entity.pdbx_description
1 polymer ?
#
loop_
_entity_poly.entity_id
_entity_poly.type
_entity_poly.pdbx_seq_one_letter_code
_entity_poly.pdbx_strand_id
1 'polypeptide(L)'
;MNEHPVLFSRTAASCRLTLNREDKCHAINEEMIELLDRHLSEIENDATLRLVELTATGDKFFCAGGDIKSWSAYSPLDMGRKWIKRGNEVFSRLRNLPQLTVANINGHTIGGGIELALCCDIRIARPTAKFSTPEVTLGMIPGWMGIERVLNQVGPVVGRQMLMLGKRLNAQEAQSAGLINEVIEKEQVDSWMVNQLNTLEKCGPVALAHIKQLILALENKHADYSHQLLAGLMSATQDCQQATRAFAEKGNVSFRNQ
;
A
#
# COMPACT_ATOMS: atom_id res chain seq x y z
N MET A 1 12.24 20.27 -15.26
CA MET A 1 11.87 19.61 -13.99
C MET A 1 10.98 18.44 -14.38
N ASN A 2 11.19 17.24 -13.83
CA ASN A 2 10.34 16.11 -14.20
C ASN A 2 8.88 16.46 -13.93
N GLU A 3 8.07 16.46 -15.00
CA GLU A 3 6.70 16.98 -15.01
C GLU A 3 5.71 16.00 -14.37
N HIS A 4 6.12 14.76 -14.13
CA HIS A 4 5.23 13.73 -13.61
C HIS A 4 5.02 13.84 -12.10
N PRO A 5 3.77 13.74 -11.62
CA PRO A 5 3.45 13.86 -10.21
C PRO A 5 3.82 12.60 -9.38
N VAL A 6 4.31 11.54 -10.02
CA VAL A 6 4.91 10.37 -9.39
C VAL A 6 6.18 10.02 -10.16
N LEU A 7 7.28 9.81 -9.45
CA LEU A 7 8.55 9.35 -10.02
C LEU A 7 8.79 7.90 -9.62
N PHE A 8 9.43 7.15 -10.51
CA PHE A 8 9.86 5.77 -10.28
C PHE A 8 11.37 5.65 -10.48
N SER A 9 12.06 5.04 -9.54
CA SER A 9 13.47 4.66 -9.69
C SER A 9 13.71 3.25 -9.18
N ARG A 10 14.69 2.57 -9.76
CA ARG A 10 15.06 1.19 -9.43
C ARG A 10 16.52 1.10 -9.05
N THR A 11 16.84 0.30 -8.04
CA THR A 11 18.21 -0.01 -7.65
C THR A 11 18.28 -1.46 -7.18
N ALA A 12 18.95 -2.29 -7.99
CA ALA A 12 19.08 -3.74 -7.76
C ALA A 12 17.71 -4.42 -7.51
N ALA A 13 17.54 -4.99 -6.31
CA ALA A 13 16.34 -5.70 -5.86
C ALA A 13 15.29 -4.78 -5.19
N SER A 14 15.44 -3.46 -5.31
CA SER A 14 14.50 -2.49 -4.74
C SER A 14 14.08 -1.44 -5.76
N CYS A 15 12.91 -0.84 -5.53
CA CYS A 15 12.46 0.33 -6.25
C CYS A 15 11.86 1.37 -5.31
N ARG A 16 11.75 2.60 -5.80
CA ARG A 16 11.21 3.75 -5.08
C ARG A 16 10.14 4.45 -5.93
N LEU A 17 8.96 4.58 -5.35
CA LEU A 17 7.88 5.45 -5.79
C LEU A 17 7.97 6.77 -5.03
N THR A 18 8.09 7.89 -5.73
CA THR A 18 8.22 9.22 -5.10
C THR A 18 7.08 10.13 -5.52
N LEU A 19 6.26 10.58 -4.57
CA LEU A 19 5.22 11.57 -4.80
C LEU A 19 5.86 12.94 -5.09
N ASN A 20 5.55 13.54 -6.23
CA ASN A 20 6.29 14.69 -6.78
C ASN A 20 5.38 15.87 -7.15
N ARG A 21 4.60 16.35 -6.18
CA ARG A 21 3.79 17.58 -6.29
C ARG A 21 3.98 18.47 -5.06
N GLU A 22 5.21 18.87 -4.77
CA GLU A 22 5.55 19.62 -3.55
C GLU A 22 4.77 20.95 -3.44
N ASP A 23 4.52 21.63 -4.57
CA ASP A 23 3.71 22.85 -4.66
C ASP A 23 2.22 22.65 -4.30
N LYS A 24 1.78 21.39 -4.22
CA LYS A 24 0.45 20.96 -3.78
C LYS A 24 0.52 20.04 -2.56
N CYS A 25 1.64 20.04 -1.82
CA CYS A 25 1.85 19.19 -0.64
C CYS A 25 1.62 17.70 -0.94
N HIS A 26 1.95 17.27 -2.17
CA HIS A 26 1.73 15.92 -2.69
C HIS A 26 0.27 15.45 -2.56
N ALA A 27 -0.69 16.38 -2.64
CA ALA A 27 -2.10 16.04 -2.71
C ALA A 27 -2.37 15.16 -3.94
N ILE A 28 -3.13 14.09 -3.76
CA ILE A 28 -3.37 13.05 -4.75
C ILE A 28 -4.42 13.57 -5.74
N ASN A 29 -4.07 13.67 -7.02
CA ASN A 29 -5.00 13.91 -8.12
C ASN A 29 -5.18 12.63 -8.96
N GLU A 30 -6.02 12.70 -10.00
CA GLU A 30 -6.27 11.56 -10.90
C GLU A 30 -5.01 11.08 -11.61
N GLU A 31 -4.19 12.00 -12.09
CA GLU A 31 -2.93 11.65 -12.76
C GLU A 31 -2.01 10.85 -11.84
N MET A 32 -1.88 11.23 -10.56
CA MET A 32 -1.12 10.44 -9.58
C MET A 32 -1.69 9.04 -9.40
N ILE A 33 -3.01 8.89 -9.34
CA ILE A 33 -3.66 7.58 -9.21
C ILE A 33 -3.30 6.70 -10.42
N GLU A 34 -3.37 7.24 -11.64
CA GLU A 34 -3.04 6.48 -12.85
C GLU A 34 -1.54 6.18 -12.99
N LEU A 35 -0.65 7.11 -12.60
CA LEU A 35 0.79 6.85 -12.58
C LEU A 35 1.16 5.79 -11.54
N LEU A 36 0.58 5.86 -10.34
CA LEU A 36 0.76 4.83 -9.32
C LEU A 36 0.29 3.47 -9.85
N ASP A 37 -0.90 3.38 -10.45
CA ASP A 37 -1.44 2.13 -10.99
C ASP A 37 -0.49 1.46 -12.00
N ARG A 38 0.09 2.28 -12.90
CA ARG A 38 1.05 1.81 -13.91
C ARG A 38 2.31 1.26 -13.26
N HIS A 39 2.93 2.02 -12.37
CA HIS A 39 4.17 1.56 -11.72
C HIS A 39 3.92 0.37 -10.79
N LEU A 40 2.77 0.31 -10.12
CA LEU A 40 2.39 -0.85 -9.32
C LEU A 40 2.21 -2.10 -10.19
N SER A 41 1.67 -1.96 -11.41
CA SER A 41 1.60 -3.07 -12.37
C SER A 41 2.99 -3.54 -12.82
N GLU A 42 3.91 -2.60 -13.07
CA GLU A 42 5.31 -2.93 -13.40
C GLU A 42 6.00 -3.67 -12.25
N ILE A 43 5.79 -3.21 -11.01
CA ILE A 43 6.36 -3.80 -9.80
C ILE A 43 5.79 -5.19 -9.53
N GLU A 44 4.47 -5.35 -9.62
CA GLU A 44 3.77 -6.61 -9.35
C GLU A 44 4.30 -7.76 -10.22
N ASN A 45 4.65 -7.46 -11.47
CA ASN A 45 5.12 -8.45 -12.45
C ASN A 45 6.65 -8.67 -12.43
N ASP A 46 7.40 -7.95 -11.60
CA ASP A 46 8.85 -8.11 -11.50
C ASP A 46 9.26 -8.97 -10.31
N ALA A 47 9.54 -10.25 -10.60
CA ALA A 47 9.98 -11.24 -9.62
C ALA A 47 11.38 -10.96 -9.02
N THR A 48 12.14 -10.03 -9.59
CA THR A 48 13.47 -9.66 -9.08
C THR A 48 13.42 -8.55 -8.03
N LEU A 49 12.31 -7.81 -7.94
CA LEU A 49 12.07 -6.83 -6.88
C LEU A 49 11.69 -7.53 -5.58
N ARG A 50 12.25 -7.04 -4.47
CA ARG A 50 12.08 -7.57 -3.12
C ARG A 50 11.49 -6.52 -2.18
N LEU A 51 11.81 -5.25 -2.40
CA LEU A 51 11.38 -4.12 -1.57
C LEU A 51 10.91 -2.95 -2.42
N VAL A 52 9.79 -2.33 -2.01
CA VAL A 52 9.22 -1.14 -2.63
C VAL A 52 9.15 -0.04 -1.60
N GLU A 53 9.88 1.04 -1.83
CA GLU A 53 9.80 2.25 -1.02
C GLU A 53 8.77 3.21 -1.60
N LEU A 54 7.88 3.74 -0.77
CA LEU A 54 7.00 4.86 -1.10
C LEU A 54 7.42 6.08 -0.26
N THR A 55 7.78 7.18 -0.93
CA THR A 55 8.19 8.43 -0.28
C THR A 55 7.71 9.65 -1.09
N ALA A 56 8.10 10.86 -0.70
CA ALA A 56 7.81 12.09 -1.44
C ALA A 56 9.07 12.92 -1.66
N THR A 57 9.03 13.86 -2.60
CA THR A 57 10.06 14.91 -2.69
C THR A 57 9.93 15.90 -1.52
N GLY A 58 11.00 16.65 -1.23
CA GLY A 58 11.03 17.59 -0.09
C GLY A 58 11.07 16.89 1.28
N ASP A 59 10.88 17.67 2.35
CA ASP A 59 10.90 17.16 3.74
C ASP A 59 9.73 17.73 4.59
N LYS A 60 8.75 18.40 3.95
CA LYS A 60 7.64 19.07 4.65
C LYS A 60 6.37 18.23 4.70
N PHE A 61 6.00 17.65 3.56
CA PHE A 61 4.82 16.79 3.42
C PHE A 61 5.24 15.48 2.79
N PHE A 62 4.71 14.39 3.33
CA PHE A 62 4.65 13.13 2.60
C PHE A 62 3.44 13.19 1.65
N CYS A 63 2.26 13.47 2.19
CA CYS A 63 1.03 13.62 1.39
C CYS A 63 -0.07 14.33 2.19
N ALA A 64 -0.69 15.34 1.59
CA ALA A 64 -1.78 16.11 2.19
C ALA A 64 -3.20 15.55 1.96
N GLY A 65 -3.33 14.36 1.34
CA GLY A 65 -4.61 13.72 1.05
C GLY A 65 -5.10 13.95 -0.38
N GLY A 66 -6.39 13.74 -0.65
CA GLY A 66 -6.96 13.95 -1.99
C GLY A 66 -7.02 15.43 -2.37
N ASP A 67 -6.56 15.77 -3.57
CA ASP A 67 -6.62 17.12 -4.13
C ASP A 67 -8.08 17.55 -4.30
N ILE A 68 -8.51 18.52 -3.48
CA ILE A 68 -9.90 19.01 -3.47
C ILE A 68 -10.34 19.45 -4.86
N LYS A 69 -9.45 20.07 -5.64
CA LYS A 69 -9.78 20.54 -6.98
C LYS A 69 -10.06 19.40 -7.96
N SER A 70 -9.47 18.22 -7.72
CA SER A 70 -9.69 17.06 -8.58
C SER A 70 -11.08 16.46 -8.38
N TRP A 71 -11.60 16.46 -7.16
CA TRP A 71 -12.88 15.81 -6.89
C TRP A 71 -14.06 16.75 -6.68
N SER A 72 -13.85 18.05 -6.44
CA SER A 72 -14.93 18.99 -6.14
C SER A 72 -15.92 19.22 -7.28
N ALA A 73 -15.53 18.92 -8.52
CA ALA A 73 -16.40 19.07 -9.70
C ALA A 73 -17.30 17.84 -9.94
N TYR A 74 -17.08 16.74 -9.22
CA TYR A 74 -17.87 15.54 -9.40
C TYR A 74 -19.28 15.66 -8.80
N SER A 75 -20.27 15.10 -9.51
CA SER A 75 -21.53 14.74 -8.88
C SER A 75 -21.28 13.69 -7.78
N PRO A 76 -22.17 13.56 -6.76
CA PRO A 76 -22.00 12.53 -5.73
C PRO A 76 -21.83 11.11 -6.29
N LEU A 77 -22.56 10.77 -7.36
CA LEU A 77 -22.47 9.47 -8.02
C LEU A 77 -21.12 9.29 -8.74
N ASP A 78 -20.64 10.31 -9.44
CA ASP A 78 -19.36 10.25 -10.13
C ASP A 78 -18.19 10.24 -9.14
N MET A 79 -18.28 10.97 -8.03
CA MET A 79 -17.28 10.95 -6.97
C MET A 79 -17.13 9.52 -6.42
N GLY A 80 -18.24 8.82 -6.16
CA GLY A 80 -18.20 7.43 -5.75
C GLY A 80 -17.62 6.49 -6.81
N ARG A 81 -18.13 6.56 -8.04
CA ARG A 81 -17.83 5.59 -9.12
C ARG A 81 -16.47 5.80 -9.79
N LYS A 82 -15.97 7.02 -9.83
CA LYS A 82 -14.72 7.40 -10.51
C LYS A 82 -13.63 7.65 -9.47
N TRP A 83 -13.80 8.66 -8.64
CA TRP A 83 -12.74 9.10 -7.70
C TRP A 83 -12.47 8.08 -6.58
N ILE A 84 -13.50 7.75 -5.80
CA ILE A 84 -13.36 6.87 -4.63
C ILE A 84 -13.07 5.43 -5.06
N LYS A 85 -13.81 4.90 -6.03
CA LYS A 85 -13.59 3.55 -6.54
C LYS A 85 -12.18 3.38 -7.12
N ARG A 86 -11.75 4.26 -8.01
CA ARG A 86 -10.43 4.13 -8.65
C ARG A 86 -9.29 4.25 -7.66
N GLY A 87 -9.34 5.21 -6.73
CA GLY A 87 -8.32 5.30 -5.68
C GLY A 87 -8.26 4.05 -4.80
N ASN A 88 -9.41 3.47 -4.43
CA ASN A 88 -9.45 2.20 -3.71
C ASN A 88 -8.86 1.03 -4.49
N GLU A 89 -9.10 0.92 -5.80
CA GLU A 89 -8.50 -0.11 -6.65
C GLU A 89 -6.97 -0.01 -6.64
N VAL A 90 -6.42 1.19 -6.84
CA VAL A 90 -4.96 1.41 -6.87
C VAL A 90 -4.33 1.20 -5.50
N PHE A 91 -4.98 1.69 -4.43
CA PHE A 91 -4.49 1.51 -3.06
C PHE A 91 -4.53 0.04 -2.64
N SER A 92 -5.56 -0.69 -3.08
CA SER A 92 -5.65 -2.14 -2.90
C SER A 92 -4.52 -2.86 -3.65
N ARG A 93 -4.18 -2.45 -4.87
CA ARG A 93 -3.03 -3.03 -5.59
C ARG A 93 -1.72 -2.84 -4.82
N LEU A 94 -1.44 -1.63 -4.32
CA LEU A 94 -0.27 -1.38 -3.46
C LEU A 94 -0.26 -2.30 -2.23
N ARG A 95 -1.41 -2.41 -1.55
CA ARG A 95 -1.56 -3.27 -0.36
C ARG A 95 -1.35 -4.74 -0.67
N ASN A 96 -1.67 -5.19 -1.89
CA ASN A 96 -1.58 -6.59 -2.31
C ASN A 96 -0.26 -6.96 -2.99
N LEU A 97 0.66 -6.02 -3.21
CA LEU A 97 1.96 -6.33 -3.84
C LEU A 97 2.67 -7.49 -3.14
N PRO A 98 3.29 -8.42 -3.90
CA PRO A 98 4.01 -9.56 -3.31
C PRO A 98 5.33 -9.17 -2.63
N GLN A 99 5.88 -7.99 -2.96
CA GLN A 99 7.08 -7.43 -2.33
C GLN A 99 6.77 -6.79 -0.96
N LEU A 100 7.81 -6.63 -0.13
CA LEU A 100 7.73 -5.84 1.09
C LEU A 100 7.59 -4.36 0.72
N THR A 101 6.54 -3.69 1.19
CA THR A 101 6.31 -2.26 0.95
C THR A 101 6.62 -1.43 2.19
N VAL A 102 7.41 -0.37 2.01
CA VAL A 102 7.81 0.55 3.09
C VAL A 102 7.36 1.96 2.73
N ALA A 103 6.49 2.56 3.54
CA ALA A 103 6.25 3.99 3.50
C ALA A 103 7.37 4.71 4.28
N ASN A 104 8.27 5.37 3.56
CA ASN A 104 9.25 6.28 4.10
C ASN A 104 8.65 7.69 4.19
N ILE A 105 8.04 7.97 5.34
CA ILE A 105 7.26 9.19 5.61
C ILE A 105 8.20 10.33 5.96
N ASN A 106 8.59 11.08 4.94
CA ASN A 106 9.52 12.21 4.98
C ASN A 106 8.90 13.53 5.50
N GLY A 107 7.58 13.58 5.79
CA GLY A 107 6.92 14.80 6.24
C GLY A 107 5.51 14.58 6.80
N HIS A 108 4.69 15.63 6.83
CA HIS A 108 3.30 15.54 7.28
C HIS A 108 2.44 14.63 6.38
N THR A 109 1.60 13.82 7.01
CA THR A 109 0.77 12.78 6.38
C THR A 109 -0.68 12.96 6.82
N ILE A 110 -1.54 13.36 5.89
CA ILE A 110 -2.89 13.88 6.21
C ILE A 110 -3.94 13.19 5.35
N GLY A 111 -5.05 12.79 5.97
CA GLY A 111 -6.23 12.23 5.31
C GLY A 111 -5.88 11.09 4.36
N GLY A 112 -6.18 11.24 3.08
CA GLY A 112 -5.78 10.30 2.03
C GLY A 112 -4.29 9.92 1.98
N GLY A 113 -3.39 10.76 2.51
CA GLY A 113 -1.98 10.41 2.68
C GLY A 113 -1.75 9.34 3.74
N ILE A 114 -2.55 9.33 4.81
CA ILE A 114 -2.58 8.23 5.80
C ILE A 114 -3.19 7.00 5.13
N GLU A 115 -4.29 7.16 4.38
CA GLU A 115 -4.94 6.04 3.70
C GLU A 115 -4.00 5.33 2.72
N LEU A 116 -3.14 6.08 2.04
CA LEU A 116 -2.08 5.58 1.17
C LEU A 116 -0.93 4.92 1.97
N ALA A 117 -0.41 5.59 3.00
CA ALA A 117 0.69 5.06 3.81
C ALA A 117 0.31 3.76 4.54
N LEU A 118 -0.96 3.61 4.94
CA LEU A 118 -1.49 2.40 5.56
C LEU A 118 -1.69 1.23 4.58
N CYS A 119 -1.48 1.44 3.28
CA CYS A 119 -1.36 0.35 2.31
C CYS A 119 0.05 -0.26 2.29
N CYS A 120 1.05 0.38 2.90
CA CYS A 120 2.38 -0.19 3.03
C CYS A 120 2.49 -1.10 4.26
N ASP A 121 3.30 -2.15 4.16
CA ASP A 121 3.53 -3.12 5.24
C ASP A 121 4.19 -2.45 6.46
N ILE A 122 5.24 -1.66 6.20
CA ILE A 122 6.02 -0.95 7.21
C ILE A 122 5.93 0.56 6.97
N ARG A 123 5.85 1.33 8.05
CA ARG A 123 5.86 2.80 8.04
C ARG A 123 6.96 3.31 8.94
N ILE A 124 7.94 3.98 8.35
CA ILE A 124 8.98 4.73 9.06
C ILE A 124 8.73 6.22 8.86
N ALA A 125 8.97 7.05 9.88
CA ALA A 125 8.69 8.48 9.79
C ALA A 125 9.82 9.35 10.32
N ARG A 126 9.93 10.57 9.78
CA ARG A 126 10.77 11.63 10.38
C ARG A 126 10.19 12.07 11.73
N PRO A 127 11.02 12.55 12.67
CA PRO A 127 10.52 13.03 13.98
C PRO A 127 9.57 14.23 13.85
N THR A 128 9.75 15.02 12.79
CA THR A 128 8.93 16.21 12.49
C THR A 128 7.59 15.88 11.84
N ALA A 129 7.37 14.63 11.42
CA ALA A 129 6.13 14.19 10.79
C ALA A 129 4.93 14.37 11.74
N LYS A 130 3.79 14.73 11.15
CA LYS A 130 2.51 14.90 11.85
C LYS A 130 1.44 14.14 11.09
N PHE A 131 0.52 13.54 11.83
CA PHE A 131 -0.49 12.63 11.30
C PHE A 131 -1.89 13.09 11.71
N SER A 132 -2.82 13.18 10.77
CA SER A 132 -4.22 13.52 11.07
C SER A 132 -5.16 13.04 9.97
N THR A 133 -6.38 12.64 10.34
CA THR A 133 -7.50 12.38 9.41
C THR A 133 -8.58 13.46 9.55
N PRO A 134 -8.39 14.65 8.95
CA PRO A 134 -9.26 15.81 9.18
C PRO A 134 -10.50 15.82 8.28
N GLU A 135 -10.85 14.75 7.57
CA GLU A 135 -11.99 14.70 6.64
C GLU A 135 -13.30 15.19 7.29
N VAL A 136 -13.50 14.90 8.58
CA VAL A 136 -14.66 15.37 9.36
C VAL A 136 -14.79 16.89 9.38
N THR A 137 -13.69 17.64 9.34
CA THR A 137 -13.72 19.12 9.31
C THR A 137 -14.18 19.67 7.97
N LEU A 138 -14.20 18.83 6.93
CA LEU A 138 -14.75 19.15 5.62
C LEU A 138 -16.18 18.62 5.44
N GLY A 139 -16.78 18.04 6.49
CA GLY A 139 -18.07 17.34 6.39
C GLY A 139 -17.98 16.02 5.61
N MET A 140 -16.78 15.45 5.50
CA MET A 140 -16.48 14.25 4.74
C MET A 140 -16.08 13.09 5.65
N ILE A 141 -16.08 11.89 5.09
CA ILE A 141 -15.46 10.71 5.70
C ILE A 141 -14.21 10.31 4.91
N PRO A 142 -13.22 9.63 5.54
CA PRO A 142 -12.12 8.99 4.81
C PRO A 142 -12.67 7.98 3.79
N GLY A 143 -12.43 8.25 2.51
CA GLY A 143 -13.07 7.55 1.39
C GLY A 143 -12.27 6.38 0.83
N TRP A 144 -10.96 6.34 1.08
CA TRP A 144 -10.08 5.26 0.63
C TRP A 144 -9.82 4.23 1.74
N MET A 145 -10.90 3.82 2.42
CA MET A 145 -10.94 2.87 3.55
C MET A 145 -10.19 3.32 4.81
N GLY A 146 -9.95 4.63 4.98
CA GLY A 146 -9.22 5.17 6.13
C GLY A 146 -9.83 4.86 7.49
N ILE A 147 -11.16 4.78 7.60
CA ILE A 147 -11.84 4.45 8.87
C ILE A 147 -11.36 3.08 9.39
N GLU A 148 -11.47 2.05 8.55
CA GLU A 148 -11.10 0.69 8.91
C GLU A 148 -9.59 0.57 9.17
N ARG A 149 -8.77 1.09 8.24
CA ARG A 149 -7.31 0.97 8.36
C ARG A 149 -6.79 1.69 9.60
N VAL A 150 -7.29 2.88 9.91
CA VAL A 150 -6.88 3.62 11.12
C VAL A 150 -7.29 2.85 12.37
N LEU A 151 -8.54 2.39 12.47
CA LEU A 151 -9.02 1.66 13.65
C LEU A 151 -8.25 0.35 13.88
N ASN A 152 -7.88 -0.37 12.82
CA ASN A 152 -7.10 -1.60 12.92
C ASN A 152 -5.67 -1.36 13.42
N GLN A 153 -5.09 -0.18 13.16
CA GLN A 153 -3.72 0.14 13.57
C GLN A 153 -3.65 0.76 14.96
N VAL A 154 -4.47 1.78 15.24
CA VAL A 154 -4.38 2.56 16.49
C VAL A 154 -5.41 2.19 17.55
N GLY A 155 -6.26 1.22 17.24
CA GLY A 155 -7.38 0.82 18.08
C GLY A 155 -8.47 1.89 18.18
N PRO A 156 -9.59 1.56 18.85
CA PRO A 156 -10.78 2.40 18.86
C PRO A 156 -10.62 3.71 19.64
N VAL A 157 -9.73 3.76 20.64
CA VAL A 157 -9.58 4.95 21.50
C VAL A 157 -8.91 6.09 20.73
N VAL A 158 -7.71 5.86 20.20
CA VAL A 158 -6.99 6.86 19.41
C VAL A 158 -7.67 7.06 18.06
N GLY A 159 -8.15 5.98 17.44
CA GLY A 159 -8.80 6.03 16.13
C GLY A 159 -10.03 6.93 16.13
N ARG A 160 -10.89 6.87 17.16
CA ARG A 160 -12.04 7.79 17.27
C ARG A 160 -11.61 9.25 17.41
N GLN A 161 -10.55 9.54 18.15
CA GLN A 161 -10.03 10.91 18.27
C GLN A 161 -9.53 11.44 16.91
N MET A 162 -8.81 10.60 16.16
CA MET A 162 -8.34 10.98 14.83
C MET A 162 -9.51 11.17 13.86
N LEU A 163 -10.41 10.18 13.76
CA LEU A 163 -11.46 10.13 12.73
C LEU A 163 -12.64 11.07 13.02
N MET A 164 -13.05 11.22 14.28
CA MET A 164 -14.24 12.01 14.65
C MET A 164 -13.90 13.44 15.07
N LEU A 165 -12.69 13.68 15.58
CA LEU A 165 -12.26 15.00 16.08
C LEU A 165 -11.13 15.62 15.26
N GLY A 166 -10.63 14.93 14.23
CA GLY A 166 -9.49 15.39 13.44
C GLY A 166 -8.20 15.51 14.26
N LYS A 167 -8.05 14.76 15.37
CA LYS A 167 -6.89 14.85 16.25
C LYS A 167 -5.60 14.63 15.46
N ARG A 168 -4.65 15.55 15.64
CA ARG A 168 -3.29 15.44 15.12
C ARG A 168 -2.41 14.69 16.12
N LEU A 169 -1.64 13.73 15.61
CA LEU A 169 -0.56 13.06 16.34
C LEU A 169 0.80 13.56 15.83
N ASN A 170 1.76 13.67 16.73
CA ASN A 170 3.17 13.74 16.38
C ASN A 170 3.77 12.35 16.11
N ALA A 171 5.01 12.28 15.61
CA ALA A 171 5.65 11.01 15.26
C ALA A 171 5.74 10.03 16.46
N GLN A 172 6.07 10.51 17.66
CA GLN A 172 6.18 9.65 18.84
C GLN A 172 4.81 9.14 19.30
N GLU A 173 3.77 9.99 19.27
CA GLU A 173 2.39 9.60 19.55
C GLU A 173 1.89 8.59 18.52
N ALA A 174 2.19 8.79 17.23
CA ALA A 174 1.85 7.89 16.15
C ALA A 174 2.53 6.52 16.31
N GLN A 175 3.80 6.49 16.71
CA GLN A 175 4.52 5.24 16.99
C GLN A 175 3.92 4.53 18.21
N SER A 176 3.70 5.26 19.31
CA SER A 176 3.13 4.70 20.53
C SER A 176 1.72 4.16 20.33
N ALA A 177 0.96 4.77 19.42
CA ALA A 177 -0.37 4.31 19.03
C ALA A 177 -0.33 3.16 18.02
N GLY A 178 0.81 2.78 17.44
CA GLY A 178 0.90 1.75 16.40
C GLY A 178 0.57 2.21 14.98
N LEU A 179 0.39 3.52 14.75
CA LEU A 179 0.15 4.07 13.41
C LEU A 179 1.39 3.93 12.52
N ILE A 180 2.58 4.04 13.10
CA ILE A 180 3.87 3.85 12.42
C ILE A 180 4.74 2.86 13.22
N ASN A 181 5.69 2.23 12.56
CA ASN A 181 6.59 1.27 13.17
C ASN A 181 7.74 1.98 13.89
N GLU A 182 8.38 2.95 13.22
CA GLU A 182 9.62 3.54 13.70
C GLU A 182 9.73 5.03 13.37
N VAL A 183 10.22 5.81 14.33
CA VAL A 183 10.71 7.17 14.09
C VAL A 183 12.20 7.06 13.85
N ILE A 184 12.66 7.56 12.70
CA ILE A 184 14.06 7.45 12.27
C ILE A 184 14.57 8.84 11.84
N GLU A 185 15.87 9.07 11.82
CA GLU A 185 16.44 10.30 11.23
C GLU A 185 16.68 10.13 9.73
N LYS A 186 16.78 11.25 8.99
CA LYS A 186 16.95 11.22 7.52
C LYS A 186 18.22 10.47 7.11
N GLU A 187 19.30 10.67 7.85
CA GLU A 187 20.63 10.11 7.59
C GLU A 187 20.67 8.59 7.84
N GLN A 188 19.71 8.06 8.58
CA GLN A 188 19.64 6.65 8.94
C GLN A 188 18.82 5.82 7.93
N VAL A 189 18.04 6.46 7.05
CA VAL A 189 17.11 5.78 6.13
C VAL A 189 17.82 4.78 5.22
N ASP A 190 18.92 5.19 4.58
CA ASP A 190 19.62 4.31 3.64
C ASP A 190 20.16 3.07 4.35
N SER A 191 20.74 3.25 5.54
CA SER A 191 21.21 2.12 6.36
C SER A 191 20.07 1.20 6.79
N TRP A 192 18.90 1.76 7.12
CA TRP A 192 17.71 0.99 7.49
C TRP A 192 17.19 0.17 6.30
N MET A 193 17.11 0.76 5.10
CA MET A 193 16.67 0.07 3.88
C MET A 193 17.61 -1.08 3.50
N VAL A 194 18.93 -0.86 3.59
CA VAL A 194 19.94 -1.90 3.37
C VAL A 194 19.76 -3.06 4.37
N ASN A 195 19.51 -2.75 5.64
CA ASN A 195 19.26 -3.79 6.65
C ASN A 195 18.00 -4.62 6.36
N GLN A 196 16.93 -3.98 5.87
CA GLN A 196 15.73 -4.72 5.44
C GLN A 196 16.02 -5.62 4.25
N LEU A 197 16.76 -5.13 3.24
CA LEU A 197 17.16 -5.94 2.08
C LEU A 197 18.01 -7.15 2.49
N ASN A 198 19.01 -6.97 3.33
CA ASN A 198 19.85 -8.06 3.87
C ASN A 198 19.03 -9.10 4.66
N THR A 199 17.95 -8.66 5.32
CA THR A 199 17.02 -9.55 6.00
C THR A 199 16.18 -10.32 4.98
N LEU A 200 15.65 -9.64 3.96
CA LEU A 200 14.85 -10.24 2.89
C LEU A 200 15.63 -11.27 2.07
N GLU A 201 16.95 -11.14 1.92
CA GLU A 201 17.78 -12.16 1.26
C GLU A 201 17.64 -13.54 1.90
N LYS A 202 17.34 -13.58 3.20
CA LYS A 202 17.13 -14.82 3.97
C LYS A 202 15.66 -15.28 3.97
N CYS A 203 14.77 -14.52 3.34
CA CYS A 203 13.34 -14.82 3.26
C CYS A 203 12.97 -15.33 1.86
N GLY A 204 12.17 -16.40 1.78
CA GLY A 204 11.63 -16.87 0.51
C GLY A 204 10.58 -15.90 -0.04
N PRO A 205 10.72 -15.36 -1.27
CA PRO A 205 9.80 -14.34 -1.81
C PRO A 205 8.36 -14.85 -1.97
N VAL A 206 8.17 -16.11 -2.36
CA VAL A 206 6.84 -16.73 -2.45
C VAL A 206 6.19 -16.84 -1.08
N ALA A 207 6.94 -17.25 -0.06
CA ALA A 207 6.44 -17.35 1.30
C ALA A 207 6.05 -15.98 1.86
N LEU A 208 6.88 -14.95 1.63
CA LEU A 208 6.57 -13.57 2.00
C LEU A 208 5.24 -13.10 1.39
N ALA A 209 5.07 -13.30 0.09
CA ALA A 209 3.84 -12.91 -0.61
C ALA A 209 2.60 -13.60 -0.03
N HIS A 210 2.68 -14.91 0.25
CA HIS A 210 1.57 -15.67 0.84
C HIS A 210 1.30 -15.29 2.30
N ILE A 211 2.34 -15.02 3.10
CA ILE A 211 2.17 -14.52 4.46
C ILE A 211 1.41 -13.19 4.44
N LYS A 212 1.81 -12.27 3.55
CA LYS A 212 1.14 -10.99 3.37
C LYS A 212 -0.33 -11.16 2.98
N GLN A 213 -0.61 -12.00 1.99
CA GLN A 213 -2.00 -12.29 1.58
C GLN A 213 -2.83 -12.94 2.71
N LEU A 214 -2.24 -13.83 3.50
CA LEU A 214 -2.90 -14.42 4.67
C LEU A 214 -3.20 -13.39 5.76
N ILE A 215 -2.26 -12.48 6.05
CA ILE A 215 -2.47 -11.36 6.99
C ILE A 215 -3.68 -10.54 6.54
N LEU A 216 -3.72 -10.15 5.26
CA LEU A 216 -4.82 -9.36 4.70
C LEU A 216 -6.17 -10.09 4.79
N ALA A 217 -6.19 -11.40 4.53
CA ALA A 217 -7.41 -12.20 4.63
C ALA A 217 -7.93 -12.27 6.08
N LEU A 218 -7.03 -12.44 7.04
CA LEU A 218 -7.37 -12.50 8.46
C LEU A 218 -7.83 -11.14 9.00
N GLU A 219 -7.19 -10.05 8.59
CA GLU A 219 -7.62 -8.68 8.93
C GLU A 219 -9.03 -8.38 8.42
N ASN A 220 -9.31 -8.73 7.17
CA ASN A 220 -10.60 -8.49 6.56
C ASN A 220 -11.66 -9.53 7.01
N LYS A 221 -11.27 -10.62 7.69
CA LYS A 221 -12.12 -11.79 8.00
C LYS A 221 -12.78 -12.40 6.76
N HIS A 222 -12.12 -12.36 5.59
CA HIS A 222 -12.66 -12.84 4.32
C HIS A 222 -12.16 -14.26 4.00
N ALA A 223 -13.01 -15.07 3.36
CA ALA A 223 -12.71 -16.45 2.97
C ALA A 223 -11.93 -16.58 1.63
N ASP A 224 -11.75 -15.48 0.89
CA ASP A 224 -11.23 -15.51 -0.50
C ASP A 224 -9.80 -16.05 -0.63
N TYR A 225 -8.96 -15.83 0.38
CA TYR A 225 -7.58 -16.35 0.37
C TYR A 225 -7.53 -17.87 0.51
N SER A 226 -8.46 -18.48 1.25
CA SER A 226 -8.60 -19.93 1.32
C SER A 226 -8.88 -20.52 -0.07
N HIS A 227 -9.72 -19.84 -0.88
CA HIS A 227 -10.01 -20.27 -2.25
C HIS A 227 -8.77 -20.18 -3.16
N GLN A 228 -8.02 -19.07 -3.12
CA GLN A 228 -6.80 -18.91 -3.93
C GLN A 228 -5.72 -19.93 -3.56
N LEU A 229 -5.47 -20.14 -2.26
CA LEU A 229 -4.51 -21.12 -1.78
C LEU A 229 -4.92 -22.54 -2.20
N LEU A 230 -6.19 -22.90 -2.02
CA LEU A 230 -6.71 -24.21 -2.46
C LEU A 230 -6.57 -24.39 -3.98
N ALA A 231 -6.92 -23.38 -4.78
CA ALA A 231 -6.75 -23.42 -6.24
C ALA A 231 -5.27 -23.57 -6.64
N GLY A 232 -4.36 -22.87 -5.97
CA GLY A 232 -2.91 -23.03 -6.16
C GLY A 232 -2.41 -24.43 -5.80
N LEU A 233 -2.86 -24.98 -4.67
CA LEU A 233 -2.53 -26.34 -4.25
C LEU A 233 -3.04 -27.40 -5.22
N MET A 234 -4.12 -27.15 -5.97
CA MET A 234 -4.58 -28.08 -7.01
C MET A 234 -3.50 -28.32 -8.08
N SER A 235 -2.62 -27.34 -8.37
CA SER A 235 -1.49 -27.53 -9.29
C SER A 235 -0.47 -28.57 -8.83
N ALA A 236 -0.41 -28.85 -7.52
CA ALA A 236 0.46 -29.87 -6.94
C ALA A 236 -0.16 -31.28 -6.96
N THR A 237 -1.45 -31.41 -7.32
CA THR A 237 -2.12 -32.72 -7.43
C THR A 237 -1.62 -33.49 -8.65
N GLN A 238 -1.56 -34.82 -8.54
CA GLN A 238 -1.16 -35.67 -9.66
C GLN A 238 -2.13 -35.54 -10.83
N ASP A 239 -3.43 -35.38 -10.55
CA ASP A 239 -4.46 -35.18 -11.55
C ASP A 239 -4.25 -33.88 -12.35
N CYS A 240 -3.89 -32.76 -11.70
CA CYS A 240 -3.61 -31.51 -12.41
C CYS A 240 -2.33 -31.60 -13.26
N GLN A 241 -1.27 -32.23 -12.74
CA GLN A 241 -0.01 -32.44 -13.47
C GLN A 241 -0.18 -33.38 -14.67
N GLN A 242 -0.95 -34.46 -14.51
CA GLN A 242 -1.27 -35.40 -15.59
C GLN A 242 -2.14 -34.72 -16.66
N ALA A 243 -3.14 -33.93 -16.25
CA ALA A 243 -4.02 -33.23 -17.18
C ALA A 243 -3.27 -32.19 -18.01
N THR A 244 -2.41 -31.39 -17.38
CA THR A 244 -1.58 -30.41 -18.09
C THR A 244 -0.57 -31.07 -19.03
N ARG A 245 0.03 -32.21 -18.66
CA ARG A 245 0.93 -32.98 -19.56
C ARG A 245 0.18 -33.58 -20.76
N ALA A 246 -0.96 -34.22 -20.52
CA ALA A 246 -1.78 -34.78 -21.59
C ALA A 246 -2.30 -33.70 -22.54
N PHE A 247 -2.68 -32.52 -22.03
CA PHE A 247 -3.04 -31.38 -22.85
C PHE A 247 -1.89 -30.94 -23.77
N ALA A 248 -0.68 -30.81 -23.22
CA ALA A 248 0.51 -30.45 -23.99
C ALA A 248 0.86 -31.50 -25.08
N GLU A 249 0.63 -32.78 -24.78
CA GLU A 249 0.94 -33.92 -25.67
C GLU A 249 -0.23 -34.30 -26.59
N LYS A 250 -1.39 -33.60 -26.51
CA LYS A 250 -2.66 -33.97 -27.17
C LYS A 250 -3.13 -35.39 -26.86
N GLY A 251 -2.84 -35.87 -25.65
CA GLY A 251 -3.25 -37.16 -25.12
C GLY A 251 -4.60 -37.12 -24.38
N ASN A 252 -5.10 -38.30 -24.00
CA ASN A 252 -6.32 -38.44 -23.19
C ASN A 252 -6.00 -38.38 -21.68
N VAL A 253 -6.92 -37.83 -20.89
CA VAL A 253 -6.81 -37.71 -19.43
C VAL A 253 -7.75 -38.70 -18.74
N SER A 254 -7.28 -39.29 -17.63
CA SER A 254 -8.10 -40.07 -16.70
C SER A 254 -7.72 -39.65 -15.29
N PHE A 255 -8.70 -39.14 -14.54
CA PHE A 255 -8.53 -38.65 -13.17
C PHE A 255 -8.66 -39.79 -12.17
N ARG A 256 -7.79 -39.82 -11.15
CA ARG A 256 -7.82 -40.85 -10.10
C ARG A 256 -8.17 -40.30 -8.72
N ASN A 257 -8.32 -38.98 -8.57
CA ASN A 257 -8.69 -38.26 -7.36
C ASN A 257 -7.82 -38.63 -6.14
N GLN A 258 -6.49 -38.65 -6.32
CA GLN A 258 -5.50 -38.81 -5.25
C GLN A 258 -4.58 -37.59 -5.14
#